data_AF-A0ABD7GPW7-F1
#
_entry.id   AF-A0ABD7GPW7-F1
#
_cell.length_a   1.000
_cell.length_b   1.000
_cell.length_c   1.000
_cell.angle_alpha   90.00
_cell.angle_beta   90.00
_cell.angle_gamma   90.00
#
_symmetry.space_group_name_H-M   'P 1'
#
loop_
_entity.id
_entity.type
_entity.pdbx_description
1 polymer ?
#
loop_
_entity_poly.entity_id
_entity_poly.type
_entity_poly.pdbx_seq_one_letter_code
_entity_poly.pdbx_strand_id
1 'polypeptide(L)'
;MKGFSKFKFDANELANESTALIDLLKIGEGISLKENEHLSPALKAAPNHVSIIASSFCGVNKPDLIASEYWILDKLRCDFAVCDSRRRKFCFIEIEDANPRSIFVERKPDQYNGLMGRAPYYDWSERFEHGASQIIDWIRVLHDAEKTDDFRAHFGPANRFEAEFILVIGRDEYLDSAQKERLTWRTKNLKAGDYKIRCITFDQVVEEGKYELETYTVAANVAASTHNQ
;
A
#
# COMPACT_ATOMS: atom_id res chain seq x y z
N MET A 1 0.82 -20.40 -8.05
CA MET A 1 0.28 -19.24 -8.77
C MET A 1 1.44 -18.63 -9.54
N LYS A 2 1.29 -18.31 -10.83
CA LYS A 2 2.41 -17.80 -11.64
C LYS A 2 2.93 -16.50 -11.01
N GLY A 3 4.25 -16.33 -10.90
CA GLY A 3 4.88 -15.10 -10.41
C GLY A 3 4.91 -14.89 -8.89
N PHE A 4 4.24 -15.73 -8.09
CA PHE A 4 4.26 -15.62 -6.61
C PHE A 4 5.25 -16.59 -5.96
N SER A 5 5.92 -16.09 -4.92
CA SER A 5 6.74 -16.87 -4.00
C SER A 5 5.96 -17.19 -2.73
N LYS A 6 6.25 -18.34 -2.11
CA LYS A 6 5.70 -18.68 -0.78
C LYS A 6 6.23 -17.69 0.26
N PHE A 7 5.34 -17.23 1.12
CA PHE A 7 5.66 -16.32 2.21
C PHE A 7 5.19 -16.89 3.54
N LYS A 8 5.94 -16.60 4.60
CA LYS A 8 5.55 -16.86 5.97
C LYS A 8 5.99 -15.66 6.80
N PHE A 9 5.04 -15.06 7.50
CA PHE A 9 5.30 -13.94 8.38
C PHE A 9 6.28 -14.33 9.52
N ASP A 10 7.19 -13.42 9.83
CA ASP A 10 8.16 -13.51 10.92
C ASP A 10 8.23 -12.18 11.68
N ALA A 11 7.83 -12.20 12.95
CA ALA A 11 7.80 -11.01 13.80
C ALA A 11 9.21 -10.48 14.13
N ASN A 12 10.24 -11.34 14.18
CA ASN A 12 11.61 -10.90 14.44
C ASN A 12 12.15 -10.16 13.22
N GLU A 13 11.88 -10.67 12.02
CA GLU A 13 12.26 -9.97 10.79
C GLU A 13 11.45 -8.69 10.61
N LEU A 14 10.15 -8.67 10.95
CA LEU A 14 9.38 -7.42 10.95
C LEU A 14 10.02 -6.35 11.85
N ALA A 15 10.59 -6.72 13.00
CA ALA A 15 11.27 -5.76 13.87
C ALA A 15 12.49 -5.15 13.19
N ASN A 16 13.32 -5.97 12.53
CA ASN A 16 14.48 -5.50 11.77
C ASN A 16 14.06 -4.61 10.59
N GLU A 17 13.05 -5.05 9.83
CA GLU A 17 12.47 -4.31 8.71
C GLU A 17 11.90 -2.96 9.15
N SER A 18 11.20 -2.94 10.30
CA SER A 18 10.64 -1.72 10.89
C SER A 18 11.74 -0.73 11.29
N THR A 19 12.82 -1.20 11.92
CA THR A 19 13.97 -0.33 12.22
C THR A 19 14.56 0.24 10.95
N ALA A 20 14.81 -0.58 9.92
CA ALA A 20 15.37 -0.13 8.66
C ALA A 20 14.47 0.90 7.94
N LEU A 21 13.16 0.66 7.88
CA LEU A 21 12.22 1.59 7.25
C LEU A 21 12.11 2.90 8.05
N ILE A 22 12.05 2.84 9.37
CA ILE A 22 12.07 4.03 10.24
C ILE A 22 13.32 4.86 10.00
N ASP A 23 14.49 4.22 9.98
CA ASP A 23 15.75 4.92 9.80
C ASP A 23 15.87 5.53 8.39
N LEU A 24 15.36 4.83 7.36
CA LEU A 24 15.26 5.39 6.02
C LEU A 24 14.37 6.64 5.97
N LEU A 25 13.19 6.58 6.59
CA LEU A 25 12.28 7.72 6.65
C LEU A 25 12.88 8.90 7.43
N LYS A 26 13.61 8.64 8.52
CA LYS A 26 14.34 9.69 9.26
C LYS A 26 15.46 10.33 8.44
N ILE A 27 16.23 9.54 7.67
CA ILE A 27 17.26 10.08 6.77
C ILE A 27 16.61 10.96 5.68
N GLY A 28 15.39 10.62 5.28
CA GLY A 28 14.56 11.43 4.40
C GLY A 28 14.01 12.72 5.02
N GLU A 29 14.18 12.98 6.31
CA GLU A 29 13.73 14.26 6.91
C GLU A 29 14.49 15.43 6.27
N GLY A 30 13.79 16.20 5.43
CA GLY A 30 14.38 17.29 4.65
C GLY A 30 14.96 16.88 3.28
N ILE A 31 14.85 15.60 2.89
CA ILE A 31 15.28 15.08 1.59
C ILE A 31 14.11 14.32 0.94
N SER A 32 13.79 14.62 -0.32
CA SER A 32 12.79 13.85 -1.08
C SER A 32 13.24 12.40 -1.28
N LEU A 33 12.56 11.44 -0.63
CA LEU A 33 12.79 10.01 -0.88
C LEU A 33 12.10 9.60 -2.17
N LYS A 34 12.89 9.30 -3.20
CA LYS A 34 12.39 8.79 -4.47
C LYS A 34 12.00 7.31 -4.39
N GLU A 35 10.95 6.96 -5.12
CA GLU A 35 10.43 5.61 -5.30
C GLU A 35 11.53 4.58 -5.64
N ASN A 36 12.16 4.71 -6.81
CA ASN A 36 13.09 3.70 -7.35
C ASN A 36 14.46 3.66 -6.68
N GLU A 37 14.89 4.77 -6.05
CA GLU A 37 16.21 4.86 -5.43
C GLU A 37 16.20 4.41 -3.95
N HIS A 38 15.06 4.57 -3.26
CA HIS A 38 14.99 4.40 -1.81
C HIS A 38 13.87 3.47 -1.37
N LEU A 39 12.62 3.79 -1.76
CA LEU A 39 11.43 3.19 -1.16
C LEU A 39 11.12 1.80 -1.73
N SER A 40 11.21 1.63 -3.06
CA SER A 40 11.03 0.34 -3.73
C SER A 40 12.09 -0.68 -3.29
N PRO A 41 13.40 -0.36 -3.29
CA PRO A 41 14.41 -1.26 -2.74
C PRO A 41 14.15 -1.63 -1.27
N ALA A 42 13.76 -0.67 -0.43
CA ALA A 42 13.50 -0.92 0.98
C ALA A 42 12.33 -1.89 1.20
N LEU A 43 11.20 -1.70 0.50
CA LEU A 43 10.06 -2.61 0.62
C LEU A 43 10.29 -3.98 -0.03
N LYS A 44 11.11 -4.07 -1.09
CA LYS A 44 11.55 -5.36 -1.65
C LYS A 44 12.37 -6.17 -0.64
N ALA A 45 13.15 -5.49 0.19
CA ALA A 45 13.89 -6.10 1.29
C ALA A 45 13.03 -6.36 2.55
N ALA A 46 11.78 -5.87 2.58
CA ALA A 46 10.89 -5.92 3.74
C ALA A 46 9.55 -6.62 3.46
N PRO A 47 9.56 -7.93 3.14
CA PRO A 47 8.35 -8.67 2.80
C PRO A 47 7.34 -8.76 3.95
N ASN A 48 7.77 -8.66 5.22
CA ASN A 48 6.82 -8.61 6.34
C ASN A 48 6.03 -7.31 6.30
N HIS A 49 6.65 -6.16 6.08
CA HIS A 49 5.91 -4.91 5.86
C HIS A 49 4.95 -4.98 4.66
N VAL A 50 5.37 -5.57 3.55
CA VAL A 50 4.49 -5.79 2.38
C VAL A 50 3.27 -6.64 2.76
N SER A 51 3.44 -7.65 3.61
CA SER A 51 2.34 -8.46 4.13
C SER A 51 1.42 -7.70 5.10
N ILE A 52 1.96 -6.78 5.90
CA ILE A 52 1.21 -5.90 6.79
C ILE A 52 0.35 -4.92 6.00
N ILE A 53 0.89 -4.35 4.92
CA ILE A 53 0.13 -3.48 4.01
C ILE A 53 -1.13 -4.22 3.51
N ALA A 54 -0.95 -5.45 3.05
CA ALA A 54 -2.04 -6.24 2.51
C ALA A 54 -3.06 -6.69 3.57
N SER A 55 -2.59 -7.08 4.75
CA SER A 55 -3.47 -7.60 5.81
C SER A 55 -4.27 -6.48 6.49
N SER A 56 -3.60 -5.44 6.96
CA SER A 56 -4.23 -4.36 7.74
C SER A 56 -5.07 -3.43 6.88
N PHE A 57 -4.61 -3.08 5.69
CA PHE A 57 -5.34 -2.13 4.84
C PHE A 57 -6.27 -2.83 3.86
N CYS A 58 -5.86 -3.94 3.24
CA CYS A 58 -6.65 -4.61 2.20
C CYS A 58 -7.45 -5.83 2.70
N GLY A 59 -7.31 -6.19 3.97
CA GLY A 59 -8.03 -7.31 4.59
C GLY A 59 -7.62 -8.67 4.03
N VAL A 60 -6.37 -8.84 3.61
CA VAL A 60 -5.77 -10.14 3.28
C VAL A 60 -5.41 -10.85 4.58
N ASN A 61 -6.34 -11.66 5.09
CA ASN A 61 -6.27 -12.19 6.46
C ASN A 61 -5.07 -13.09 6.77
N LYS A 62 -4.62 -13.91 5.82
CA LYS A 62 -3.46 -14.81 6.00
C LYS A 62 -2.59 -14.78 4.75
N PRO A 63 -1.75 -13.74 4.59
CA PRO A 63 -0.82 -13.66 3.48
C PRO A 63 0.11 -14.88 3.48
N ASP A 64 0.10 -15.65 2.39
CA ASP A 64 0.95 -16.82 2.22
C ASP A 64 1.69 -16.83 0.88
N LEU A 65 1.39 -15.85 0.02
CA LEU A 65 2.03 -15.62 -1.27
C LEU A 65 2.35 -14.14 -1.44
N ILE A 66 3.58 -13.83 -1.86
CA ILE A 66 4.04 -12.47 -2.20
C ILE A 66 4.79 -12.50 -3.53
N ALA A 67 4.65 -11.44 -4.32
CA ALA A 67 5.42 -11.18 -5.52
C ALA A 67 5.87 -9.71 -5.52
N SER A 68 7.09 -9.46 -5.97
CA SER A 68 7.60 -8.12 -6.27
C SER A 68 7.65 -7.92 -7.79
N GLU A 69 7.38 -6.70 -8.26
CA GLU A 69 7.32 -6.36 -9.69
C GLU A 69 6.37 -7.29 -10.48
N TYR A 70 5.20 -7.55 -9.89
CA TYR A 70 4.28 -8.56 -10.40
C TYR A 70 3.55 -8.08 -11.65
N TRP A 71 3.60 -8.90 -12.70
CA TRP A 71 2.89 -8.66 -13.94
C TRP A 71 1.45 -9.20 -13.85
N ILE A 72 0.49 -8.28 -13.81
CA ILE A 72 -0.94 -8.56 -13.86
C ILE A 72 -1.28 -8.99 -15.29
N LEU A 73 -1.55 -10.29 -15.45
CA LEU A 73 -1.90 -10.92 -16.73
C LEU A 73 -0.88 -10.64 -17.83
N ASP A 74 0.41 -10.60 -17.47
CA ASP A 74 1.53 -10.28 -18.37
C ASP A 74 1.39 -8.94 -19.13
N LYS A 75 0.55 -8.01 -18.65
CA LYS A 75 0.22 -6.73 -19.34
C LYS A 75 0.71 -5.49 -18.60
N LEU A 76 0.40 -5.40 -17.32
CA LEU A 76 0.72 -4.25 -16.48
C LEU A 76 1.47 -4.74 -15.25
N ARG A 77 2.43 -3.94 -14.76
CA ARG A 77 3.27 -4.30 -13.63
C ARG A 77 2.87 -3.47 -12.42
N CYS A 78 2.71 -4.13 -11.28
CA CYS A 78 2.58 -3.50 -9.97
C CYS A 78 3.85 -3.74 -9.15
N ASP A 79 4.13 -2.89 -8.18
CA ASP A 79 5.32 -3.04 -7.34
C ASP A 79 5.24 -4.31 -6.48
N PHE A 80 4.08 -4.59 -5.89
CA PHE A 80 3.87 -5.83 -5.15
C PHE A 80 2.47 -6.41 -5.35
N ALA A 81 2.40 -7.73 -5.24
CA ALA A 81 1.15 -8.44 -5.10
C ALA A 81 1.23 -9.38 -3.91
N VAL A 82 0.18 -9.42 -3.10
CA VAL A 82 0.05 -10.28 -1.92
C VAL A 82 -1.25 -11.05 -1.99
N CYS A 83 -1.25 -12.32 -1.60
CA CYS A 83 -2.42 -13.18 -1.66
C CYS A 83 -2.58 -14.04 -0.39
N ASP A 84 -3.82 -14.19 0.05
CA ASP A 84 -4.28 -15.33 0.86
C ASP A 84 -4.78 -16.39 -0.13
N SER A 85 -3.95 -17.39 -0.42
CA SER A 85 -4.20 -18.37 -1.48
C SER A 85 -5.42 -19.25 -1.21
N ARG A 86 -5.78 -19.44 0.07
CA ARG A 86 -6.95 -20.21 0.49
C ARG A 86 -8.24 -19.45 0.20
N ARG A 87 -8.27 -18.17 0.55
CA ARG A 87 -9.44 -17.29 0.31
C ARG A 87 -9.46 -16.71 -1.09
N ARG A 88 -8.35 -16.76 -1.83
CA ARG A 88 -8.15 -16.11 -3.14
C ARG A 88 -8.43 -14.61 -3.07
N LYS A 89 -8.01 -14.00 -1.97
CA LYS A 89 -8.06 -12.54 -1.78
C LYS A 89 -6.68 -11.95 -2.03
N PHE A 90 -6.65 -10.93 -2.88
CA PHE A 90 -5.45 -10.30 -3.38
C PHE A 90 -5.35 -8.85 -2.91
N CYS A 91 -4.13 -8.39 -2.74
CA CYS A 91 -3.78 -6.99 -2.60
C CYS A 91 -2.74 -6.67 -3.66
N PHE A 92 -3.02 -5.68 -4.51
CA PHE A 92 -2.05 -5.12 -5.45
C PHE A 92 -1.61 -3.75 -4.95
N ILE A 93 -0.30 -3.55 -4.89
CA ILE A 93 0.33 -2.41 -4.24
C ILE A 93 1.11 -1.64 -5.31
N GLU A 94 0.80 -0.36 -5.44
CA GLU A 94 1.65 0.63 -6.11
C GLU A 94 2.34 1.46 -5.04
N ILE A 95 3.61 1.78 -5.28
CA ILE A 95 4.35 2.72 -4.43
C ILE A 95 4.79 3.92 -5.26
N GLU A 96 4.79 5.08 -4.62
CA GLU A 96 5.29 6.32 -5.20
C GLU A 96 6.31 6.96 -4.25
N ASP A 97 6.81 8.14 -4.61
CA ASP A 97 7.77 8.87 -3.80
C ASP A 97 7.21 9.41 -2.47
N ALA A 98 8.12 9.82 -1.59
CA ALA A 98 7.81 10.38 -0.28
C ALA A 98 8.49 11.75 -0.13
N ASN A 99 7.86 12.78 -0.67
CA ASN A 99 8.28 14.18 -0.61
C ASN A 99 7.10 15.10 -0.21
N PRO A 100 7.36 16.37 0.16
CA PRO A 100 6.31 17.29 0.62
C PRO A 100 5.21 17.58 -0.40
N ARG A 101 5.44 17.26 -1.67
CA ARG A 101 4.53 17.49 -2.79
C ARG A 101 3.98 16.19 -3.39
N SER A 102 4.23 15.04 -2.76
CA SER A 102 3.80 13.73 -3.27
C SER A 102 2.28 13.57 -3.23
N ILE A 103 1.60 14.10 -2.22
CA ILE A 103 0.14 13.92 -2.08
C ILE A 103 -0.60 15.18 -2.53
N PHE A 104 -0.15 16.34 -2.04
CA PHE A 104 -0.78 17.62 -2.30
C PHE A 104 0.20 18.64 -2.85
N VAL A 105 -0.28 19.52 -3.71
CA VAL A 105 0.44 20.71 -4.16
C VAL A 105 -0.39 21.94 -3.89
N GLU A 106 0.24 23.00 -3.41
CA GLU A 106 -0.46 24.28 -3.22
C GLU A 106 -0.91 24.80 -4.59
N ARG A 107 -2.21 25.12 -4.70
CA ARG A 107 -2.79 25.69 -5.90
C ARG A 107 -2.24 27.10 -6.09
N LYS A 108 -1.83 27.43 -7.31
CA LYS A 108 -1.27 28.76 -7.59
C LYS A 108 -2.35 29.85 -7.57
N PRO A 109 -2.01 31.09 -7.13
CA PRO A 109 -2.95 32.21 -7.05
C PRO A 109 -3.76 32.51 -8.31
N ASP A 110 -3.17 32.31 -9.49
CA ASP A 110 -3.80 32.50 -10.80
C ASP A 110 -4.83 31.42 -11.17
N GLN A 111 -4.85 30.30 -10.44
CA GLN A 111 -5.77 29.17 -10.64
C GLN A 111 -6.96 29.19 -9.65
N TYR A 112 -7.04 30.19 -8.78
CA TYR A 112 -8.21 30.41 -7.94
C TYR A 112 -9.28 31.09 -8.80
N ASN A 113 -10.23 30.32 -9.36
CA ASN A 113 -11.40 30.81 -10.10
C ASN A 113 -12.25 31.81 -9.29
N GLY A 114 -11.79 33.04 -9.10
CA GLY A 114 -12.43 34.09 -8.31
C GLY A 114 -12.33 33.94 -6.78
N LEU A 115 -11.59 32.96 -6.27
CA LEU A 115 -11.43 32.71 -4.83
C LEU A 115 -10.21 33.47 -4.25
N MET A 116 -10.07 34.76 -4.54
CA MET A 116 -9.01 35.57 -3.92
C MET A 116 -9.32 35.81 -2.43
N GLY A 117 -8.33 35.58 -1.55
CA GLY A 117 -8.41 35.91 -0.12
C GLY A 117 -8.84 34.78 0.82
N ARG A 118 -8.91 33.53 0.36
CA ARG A 118 -9.11 32.35 1.23
C ARG A 118 -7.78 31.63 1.48
N ALA A 119 -7.69 30.91 2.60
CA ALA A 119 -6.55 30.08 2.99
C ALA A 119 -6.03 29.22 1.81
N PRO A 120 -4.72 28.88 1.77
CA PRO A 120 -4.14 28.12 0.67
C PRO A 120 -4.95 26.86 0.39
N TYR A 121 -5.40 26.70 -0.84
CA TYR A 121 -6.10 25.51 -1.31
C TYR A 121 -5.10 24.56 -1.94
N TYR A 122 -5.20 23.27 -1.62
CA TYR A 122 -4.28 22.26 -2.12
C TYR A 122 -4.96 21.34 -3.12
N ASP A 123 -4.33 21.13 -4.27
CA ASP A 123 -4.73 20.12 -5.24
C ASP A 123 -4.05 18.80 -4.96
N TRP A 124 -4.67 17.70 -5.39
CA TRP A 124 -3.96 16.43 -5.47
C TRP A 124 -2.79 16.59 -6.43
N SER A 125 -1.63 16.06 -6.04
CA SER A 125 -0.44 16.16 -6.87
C SER A 125 -0.61 15.31 -8.14
N GLU A 126 0.12 15.68 -9.19
CA GLU A 126 0.24 14.86 -10.41
C GLU A 126 0.76 13.45 -10.09
N ARG A 127 1.71 13.36 -9.14
CA ARG A 127 2.30 12.11 -8.66
C ARG A 127 1.26 11.18 -8.00
N PHE A 128 0.37 11.75 -7.18
CA PHE A 128 -0.72 11.01 -6.57
C PHE A 128 -1.72 10.50 -7.62
N GLU A 129 -2.11 11.37 -8.55
CA GLU A 129 -3.04 10.98 -9.62
C GLU A 129 -2.42 9.97 -10.59
N HIS A 130 -1.10 10.02 -10.81
CA HIS A 130 -0.36 9.05 -11.63
C HIS A 130 -0.48 7.63 -11.06
N GLY A 131 -0.03 7.41 -9.82
CA GLY A 131 -0.15 6.10 -9.16
C GLY A 131 -1.60 5.61 -9.07
N ALA A 132 -2.54 6.50 -8.77
CA ALA A 132 -3.96 6.15 -8.77
C ALA A 132 -4.47 5.74 -10.17
N SER A 133 -4.00 6.39 -11.23
CA SER A 133 -4.37 6.04 -12.61
C SER A 133 -3.83 4.68 -13.04
N GLN A 134 -2.60 4.31 -12.64
CA GLN A 134 -2.04 2.99 -12.91
C GLN A 134 -2.89 1.88 -12.27
N ILE A 135 -3.33 2.09 -11.02
CA ILE A 135 -4.23 1.16 -10.34
C ILE A 135 -5.56 1.00 -11.10
N ILE A 136 -6.13 2.10 -11.60
CA ILE A 136 -7.37 2.06 -12.40
C ILE A 136 -7.13 1.24 -13.68
N ASP A 137 -5.98 1.39 -14.33
CA ASP A 137 -5.62 0.59 -15.52
C ASP A 137 -5.49 -0.90 -15.20
N TRP A 138 -4.95 -1.26 -14.03
CA TRP A 138 -4.92 -2.65 -13.57
C TRP A 138 -6.32 -3.22 -13.39
N ILE A 139 -7.20 -2.45 -12.76
CA ILE A 139 -8.61 -2.83 -12.54
C ILE A 139 -9.30 -3.06 -13.89
N ARG A 140 -9.08 -2.16 -14.86
CA ARG A 140 -9.61 -2.33 -16.22
C ARG A 140 -9.13 -3.63 -16.86
N VAL A 141 -7.82 -3.91 -16.81
CA VAL A 141 -7.24 -5.14 -17.37
C VAL A 141 -7.81 -6.40 -16.71
N LEU A 142 -8.01 -6.39 -15.40
CA LEU A 142 -8.61 -7.50 -14.66
C LEU A 142 -10.08 -7.71 -15.06
N HIS A 143 -10.85 -6.63 -15.18
CA HIS A 143 -12.24 -6.68 -15.60
C HIS A 143 -12.40 -7.24 -17.02
N ASP A 144 -11.61 -6.74 -17.97
CA ASP A 144 -11.64 -7.18 -19.37
C ASP A 144 -11.32 -8.68 -19.51
N ALA A 145 -10.48 -9.21 -18.63
CA ALA A 145 -9.98 -10.57 -18.69
C ALA A 145 -10.73 -11.59 -17.83
N GLU A 146 -11.66 -11.17 -16.96
CA GLU A 146 -12.26 -12.00 -15.90
C GLU A 146 -12.83 -13.35 -16.41
N LYS A 147 -13.33 -13.38 -17.64
CA LYS A 147 -13.94 -14.58 -18.27
C LYS A 147 -12.97 -15.42 -19.11
N THR A 148 -11.69 -15.07 -19.13
CA THR A 148 -10.68 -15.73 -19.96
C THR A 148 -9.99 -16.89 -19.24
N ASP A 149 -9.44 -17.83 -20.01
CA ASP A 149 -8.62 -18.91 -19.45
C ASP A 149 -7.31 -18.39 -18.86
N ASP A 150 -6.77 -17.29 -19.39
CA ASP A 150 -5.56 -16.65 -18.88
C ASP A 150 -5.76 -16.08 -17.47
N PHE A 151 -6.89 -15.41 -17.24
CA PHE A 151 -7.29 -14.99 -15.89
C PHE A 151 -7.41 -16.18 -14.94
N ARG A 152 -8.04 -17.27 -15.41
CA ARG A 152 -8.19 -18.49 -14.61
C ARG A 152 -6.84 -19.14 -14.29
N ALA A 153 -5.88 -19.09 -15.20
CA ALA A 153 -4.54 -19.61 -14.98
C ALA A 153 -3.77 -18.79 -13.91
N HIS A 154 -3.93 -17.46 -13.93
CA HIS A 154 -3.29 -16.57 -12.98
C HIS A 154 -3.95 -16.58 -11.60
N PHE A 155 -5.27 -16.42 -11.53
CA PHE A 155 -5.98 -16.14 -10.27
C PHE A 155 -6.96 -17.25 -9.86
N GLY A 156 -7.24 -18.19 -10.77
CA GLY A 156 -8.26 -19.23 -10.62
C GLY A 156 -9.67 -18.76 -10.99
N PRO A 157 -10.71 -19.48 -10.53
CA PRO A 157 -12.09 -19.16 -10.87
C PRO A 157 -12.46 -17.74 -10.44
N ALA A 158 -12.98 -16.93 -11.37
CA ALA A 158 -13.36 -15.53 -11.14
C ALA A 158 -14.36 -15.33 -10.00
N ASN A 159 -15.32 -16.25 -9.83
CA ASN A 159 -16.30 -16.19 -8.74
C ASN A 159 -15.71 -16.36 -7.33
N ARG A 160 -14.41 -16.63 -7.22
CA ARG A 160 -13.66 -16.70 -5.96
C ARG A 160 -12.56 -15.65 -5.90
N PHE A 161 -12.41 -14.82 -6.91
CA PHE A 161 -11.41 -13.77 -6.94
C PHE A 161 -11.93 -12.55 -6.19
N GLU A 162 -11.17 -12.12 -5.19
CA GLU A 162 -11.38 -10.86 -4.49
C GLU A 162 -10.09 -10.05 -4.55
N ALA A 163 -10.17 -8.77 -4.83
CA ALA A 163 -8.99 -7.90 -4.81
C ALA A 163 -9.30 -6.55 -4.16
N GLU A 164 -8.31 -6.01 -3.47
CA GLU A 164 -8.24 -4.58 -3.15
C GLU A 164 -6.90 -4.03 -3.65
N PHE A 165 -6.88 -2.73 -3.90
CA PHE A 165 -5.73 -2.03 -4.46
C PHE A 165 -5.29 -0.94 -3.51
N ILE A 166 -3.99 -0.70 -3.44
CA ILE A 166 -3.46 0.31 -2.54
C ILE A 166 -2.30 1.07 -3.17
N LEU A 167 -2.33 2.38 -2.98
CA LEU A 167 -1.25 3.30 -3.27
C LEU A 167 -0.56 3.67 -1.96
N VAL A 168 0.74 3.43 -1.86
CA VAL A 168 1.59 3.90 -0.76
C VAL A 168 2.41 5.09 -1.24
N ILE A 169 2.16 6.27 -0.68
CA ILE A 169 2.69 7.53 -1.19
C ILE A 169 2.84 8.57 -0.09
N GLY A 170 3.92 9.37 -0.16
CA GLY A 170 4.07 10.52 0.71
C GLY A 170 4.28 10.19 2.18
N ARG A 171 4.34 11.26 2.98
CA ARG A 171 4.53 11.17 4.42
C ARG A 171 3.51 11.97 5.18
N ASP A 172 3.17 11.49 6.36
CA ASP A 172 2.26 12.13 7.30
C ASP A 172 2.79 13.45 7.86
N GLU A 173 4.12 13.59 7.99
CA GLU A 173 4.77 14.80 8.50
C GLU A 173 4.58 16.02 7.57
N TYR A 174 4.30 15.79 6.29
CA TYR A 174 4.07 16.86 5.31
C TYR A 174 2.61 17.26 5.19
N LEU A 175 1.73 16.62 5.97
CA LEU A 175 0.29 16.85 5.91
C LEU A 175 -0.20 17.57 7.17
N ASP A 176 -0.90 18.68 6.96
CA ASP A 176 -1.70 19.27 8.02
C ASP A 176 -2.97 18.44 8.32
N SER A 177 -3.68 18.79 9.40
CA SER A 177 -4.89 18.07 9.81
C SER A 177 -5.99 18.02 8.74
N ALA A 178 -6.16 19.07 7.95
CA ALA A 178 -7.19 19.14 6.90
C ALA A 178 -6.79 18.27 5.70
N GLN A 179 -5.51 18.26 5.35
CA GLN A 179 -4.95 17.38 4.32
C GLN A 179 -5.05 15.90 4.72
N LYS A 180 -4.78 15.55 5.99
CA LYS A 180 -4.98 14.19 6.52
C LYS A 180 -6.44 13.74 6.47
N GLU A 181 -7.37 14.65 6.79
CA GLU A 181 -8.81 14.38 6.66
C GLU A 181 -9.20 14.13 5.19
N ARG A 182 -8.67 14.93 4.25
CA ARG A 182 -8.91 14.74 2.81
C ARG A 182 -8.35 13.43 2.29
N LEU A 183 -7.13 13.04 2.70
CA LEU A 183 -6.55 11.74 2.37
C LEU A 183 -7.42 10.60 2.90
N THR A 184 -7.82 10.68 4.18
CA THR A 184 -8.72 9.71 4.81
C THR A 184 -10.05 9.59 4.07
N TRP A 185 -10.65 10.72 3.68
CA TRP A 185 -11.88 10.73 2.90
C TRP A 185 -11.68 10.03 1.55
N ARG A 186 -10.59 10.34 0.82
CA ARG A 186 -10.31 9.70 -0.46
C ARG A 186 -10.11 8.20 -0.31
N THR A 187 -9.34 7.75 0.67
CA THR A 187 -9.10 6.33 0.98
C THR A 187 -10.38 5.56 1.34
N LYS A 188 -11.37 6.20 1.96
CA LYS A 188 -12.65 5.55 2.31
C LYS A 188 -13.62 5.48 1.13
N ASN A 189 -13.54 6.43 0.20
CA ASN A 189 -14.56 6.63 -0.83
C ASN A 189 -14.10 6.26 -2.25
N LEU A 190 -12.79 6.15 -2.51
CA LEU A 190 -12.27 5.86 -3.83
C LEU A 190 -12.50 4.40 -4.22
N LYS A 191 -13.17 4.21 -5.35
CA LYS A 191 -13.48 2.91 -5.95
C LYS A 191 -13.41 3.01 -7.47
N ALA A 192 -13.11 1.89 -8.13
CA ALA A 192 -13.28 1.74 -9.57
C ALA A 192 -13.99 0.41 -9.84
N GLY A 193 -15.20 0.49 -10.39
CA GLY A 193 -16.12 -0.65 -10.41
C GLY A 193 -16.43 -1.11 -8.97
N ASP A 194 -16.32 -2.42 -8.74
CA ASP A 194 -16.54 -3.03 -7.42
C ASP A 194 -15.29 -3.03 -6.52
N TYR A 195 -14.15 -2.57 -7.04
CA TYR A 195 -12.87 -2.62 -6.34
C TYR A 195 -12.62 -1.35 -5.53
N LYS A 196 -12.12 -1.53 -4.30
CA LYS A 196 -11.64 -0.44 -3.45
C LYS A 196 -10.21 -0.08 -3.80
N ILE A 197 -9.93 1.22 -3.81
CA ILE A 197 -8.58 1.76 -3.93
C ILE A 197 -8.27 2.53 -2.65
N ARG A 198 -7.22 2.10 -1.96
CA ARG A 198 -6.76 2.74 -0.73
C ARG A 198 -5.54 3.59 -1.01
N CYS A 199 -5.37 4.64 -0.22
CA CYS A 199 -4.18 5.49 -0.28
C CYS A 199 -3.67 5.66 1.15
N ILE A 200 -2.39 5.31 1.37
CA ILE A 200 -1.75 5.40 2.68
C ILE A 200 -0.36 6.02 2.55
N THR A 201 0.17 6.54 3.65
CA THR A 201 1.55 7.06 3.72
C THR A 201 2.53 5.98 4.19
N PHE A 202 3.82 6.22 3.98
CA PHE A 202 4.86 5.33 4.53
C PHE A 202 4.89 5.34 6.06
N ASP A 203 4.51 6.45 6.70
CA ASP A 203 4.40 6.53 8.16
C ASP A 203 3.29 5.60 8.68
N GLN A 204 2.15 5.52 7.99
CA GLN A 204 1.08 4.57 8.34
C GLN A 204 1.53 3.11 8.23
N VAL A 205 2.40 2.78 7.24
CA VAL A 205 2.98 1.43 7.12
C VAL A 205 3.85 1.10 8.34
N VAL A 206 4.65 2.08 8.80
CA VAL A 206 5.50 1.92 9.98
C VAL A 206 4.67 1.81 11.26
N GLU A 207 3.64 2.65 11.42
CA GLU A 207 2.73 2.60 12.57
C GLU A 207 2.06 1.24 12.69
N GLU A 208 1.59 0.68 11.57
CA GLU A 208 0.96 -0.63 11.55
C GLU A 208 1.96 -1.75 11.85
N GLY A 209 3.19 -1.66 11.34
CA GLY A 209 4.25 -2.62 11.69
C GLY A 209 4.55 -2.63 13.19
N LYS A 210 4.60 -1.45 13.83
CA LYS A 210 4.76 -1.34 15.30
C LYS A 210 3.60 -1.96 16.05
N TYR A 211 2.37 -1.66 15.63
CA TYR A 211 1.16 -2.23 16.22
C TYR A 211 1.16 -3.76 16.17
N GLU A 212 1.59 -4.34 15.05
CA GLU A 212 1.68 -5.79 14.91
C GLU A 212 2.75 -6.38 15.85
N LEU A 213 3.93 -5.75 15.95
CA LEU A 213 4.99 -6.20 16.88
C LEU A 213 4.54 -6.17 18.35
N GLU A 214 3.80 -5.14 18.75
CA GLU A 214 3.20 -5.05 20.08
C GLU A 214 2.23 -6.20 20.32
N THR A 215 1.37 -6.50 19.34
CA THR A 215 0.39 -7.58 19.40
C THR A 215 1.07 -8.96 19.55
N TYR A 216 2.13 -9.23 18.78
CA TYR A 216 2.90 -10.47 18.91
C TYR A 216 3.59 -10.60 20.26
N THR A 217 4.15 -9.51 20.78
CA THR A 217 4.82 -9.50 22.09
C THR A 217 3.84 -9.89 23.19
N VAL A 218 2.64 -9.32 23.17
CA VAL A 218 1.57 -9.66 24.11
C VAL A 218 1.17 -11.13 23.98
N ALA A 219 0.96 -11.63 22.76
CA ALA A 219 0.58 -13.02 22.51
C ALA A 219 1.65 -14.02 23.01
N ALA A 220 2.94 -13.73 22.78
CA ALA A 220 4.05 -14.55 23.23
C ALA A 220 4.11 -14.62 24.77
N ASN A 221 3.90 -13.50 25.46
CA ASN A 221 3.87 -13.44 26.93
C ASN A 221 2.69 -14.23 27.53
N VAL A 222 1.52 -14.22 26.87
CA VAL A 222 0.35 -15.02 27.29
C VAL A 222 0.62 -16.52 27.09
N ALA A 223 1.22 -16.91 25.97
CA ALA A 223 1.59 -18.31 25.72
C ALA A 223 2.63 -18.82 26.72
N ALA A 224 3.61 -18.00 27.08
CA ALA A 224 4.63 -18.36 28.06
C ALA A 224 4.08 -18.51 29.49
N SER A 225 3.08 -17.72 29.87
CA SER A 225 2.46 -17.80 31.20
C SER A 225 1.48 -18.97 31.36
N THR A 226 0.87 -19.45 30.27
CA THR A 226 -0.05 -20.61 30.26
C THR A 226 0.66 -21.97 30.21
N HIS A 227 1.95 -22.02 29.89
CA HIS A 227 2.77 -23.24 29.97
C HIS A 227 3.49 -23.44 31.31
N ASN A 228 3.47 -22.45 32.19
CA ASN A 228 4.05 -22.51 33.54
C ASN A 228 3.00 -22.75 34.65
N GLN A 229 1.78 -23.16 34.28
CA GLN A 229 0.70 -23.60 35.18
C GLN A 229 0.36 -25.06 34.90
#